data_AF-A0A2W6APN7-F1
#
_entry.id   AF-A0A2W6APN7-F1
#
_cell.length_a   1.000
_cell.length_b   1.000
_cell.length_c   1.000
_cell.angle_alpha   90.00
_cell.angle_beta   90.00
_cell.angle_gamma   90.00
#
_symmetry.space_group_name_H-M   'P 1'
#
loop_
_entity.id
_entity.type
_entity.pdbx_description
1 polymer ?
#
loop_
_entity_poly.entity_id
_entity_poly.type
_entity_poly.pdbx_seq_one_letter_code
_entity_poly.pdbx_strand_id
1 'polypeptide(L)'
;MNGRGSDQYLPDAAVFIDWDNIKVGLKSVGRTPNVSSLLDAVGHRGRIVVARAYADWQQKTHAFDPPNLYAAGIEPVYVPVRMQSGKVLKNSADVKLAVDCIDFLNTAPHLKTFFLVSGDSDLVHLVNFIRARGKRVIVIAVSHTLSPTLSENVDELLIYDVDIEPAKTPQPEPARAEPKPKQAQNGDQVEEAFQALNDLLRNRSNRVGSLFSWIGVQLGRRGVDHRLMGFERFKDFMQEAERRGHIQIVTRGLQDWAYLPEQYDHLTETEEEAEEEEERTVGPDLPSGVPVGALAEEEQRTFVRYLEDLEDRSEYLIPPYIVSHLVRESVLPSLSQSQLRSLVRDAVSEGLLVPSTHTVTHKTTGKPHELRTLRVNTEHPLAEGVTSS
;
A
#
# COMPACT_ATOMS: atom_id res chain seq x y z
N MET A 1 -31.13 -25.19 31.96
CA MET A 1 -31.17 -24.20 30.85
C MET A 1 -29.73 -23.87 30.50
N ASN A 2 -29.20 -24.50 29.46
CA ASN A 2 -27.83 -24.29 29.02
C ASN A 2 -27.73 -22.94 28.32
N GLY A 3 -26.97 -22.01 28.92
CA GLY A 3 -26.66 -20.71 28.32
C GLY A 3 -25.85 -20.92 27.04
N ARG A 4 -26.48 -20.64 25.90
CA ARG A 4 -25.77 -20.42 24.63
C ARG A 4 -24.80 -19.26 24.86
N GLY A 5 -23.54 -19.45 24.46
CA GLY A 5 -22.49 -18.45 24.54
C GLY A 5 -22.96 -17.14 23.94
N SER A 6 -22.78 -16.05 24.68
CA SER A 6 -22.94 -14.70 24.14
C SER A 6 -21.96 -14.53 22.99
N ASP A 7 -22.45 -14.31 21.78
CA ASP A 7 -21.72 -13.61 20.73
C ASP A 7 -21.23 -12.28 21.33
N GLN A 8 -20.00 -12.24 21.83
CA GLN A 8 -19.38 -10.99 22.25
C GLN A 8 -19.02 -10.22 20.99
N TYR A 9 -19.97 -9.42 20.51
CA TYR A 9 -19.70 -8.42 19.49
C TYR A 9 -18.50 -7.58 19.94
N LEU A 10 -17.48 -7.49 19.08
CA LEU A 10 -16.34 -6.63 19.33
C LEU A 10 -16.82 -5.19 19.57
N PRO A 11 -16.26 -4.48 20.57
CA PRO A 11 -16.69 -3.13 20.89
C PRO A 11 -16.51 -2.17 19.71
N ASP A 12 -17.40 -1.19 19.59
CA ASP A 12 -17.32 -0.18 18.55
C ASP A 12 -16.08 0.71 18.73
N ALA A 13 -15.41 0.96 17.60
CA ALA A 13 -14.14 1.64 17.53
C ALA A 13 -14.16 2.84 16.57
N ALA A 14 -13.44 3.89 16.95
CA ALA A 14 -13.16 5.04 16.10
C ALA A 14 -11.67 5.12 15.79
N VAL A 15 -11.32 5.40 14.54
CA VAL A 15 -9.95 5.48 14.04
C VAL A 15 -9.67 6.89 13.54
N PHE A 16 -8.61 7.49 14.07
CA PHE A 16 -8.18 8.84 13.73
C PHE A 16 -6.73 8.80 13.27
N ILE A 17 -6.49 9.14 12.01
CA ILE A 17 -5.19 8.94 11.35
C ILE A 17 -4.56 10.27 11.03
N ASP A 18 -3.42 10.56 11.63
CA ASP A 18 -2.52 11.60 11.15
C ASP A 18 -1.82 11.08 9.89
N TRP A 19 -2.33 11.45 8.72
CA TRP A 19 -1.93 10.84 7.47
C TRP A 19 -0.52 11.26 7.05
N ASP A 20 -0.15 12.51 7.35
CA ASP A 20 1.21 12.99 7.14
C ASP A 20 2.20 12.26 8.03
N ASN A 21 1.88 12.05 9.32
CA ASN A 21 2.77 11.34 10.24
C ASN A 21 3.10 9.91 9.78
N ILE A 22 2.08 9.13 9.39
CA ILE A 22 2.30 7.77 8.91
C ILE A 22 3.03 7.72 7.55
N LYS A 23 2.71 8.63 6.61
CA LYS A 23 3.41 8.66 5.30
C LYS A 23 4.86 9.10 5.44
N VAL A 24 5.14 10.16 6.21
CA VAL A 24 6.51 10.65 6.42
C VAL A 24 7.33 9.60 7.15
N GLY A 25 6.76 8.97 8.19
CA GLY A 25 7.41 7.86 8.88
C GLY A 25 7.79 6.74 7.91
N LEU A 26 6.83 6.18 7.17
CA LEU A 26 7.14 5.07 6.26
C LEU A 26 8.05 5.47 5.09
N LYS A 27 7.99 6.73 4.63
CA LYS A 27 8.87 7.23 3.56
C LYS A 27 10.34 7.20 3.97
N SER A 28 10.66 7.43 5.26
CA SER A 28 12.04 7.39 5.74
C SER A 28 12.70 6.01 5.57
N VAL A 29 11.89 4.96 5.49
CA VAL A 29 12.31 3.56 5.26
C VAL A 29 11.92 3.05 3.87
N GLY A 30 11.58 3.94 2.93
CA GLY A 30 11.26 3.60 1.55
C GLY A 30 9.92 2.87 1.36
N ARG A 31 8.98 3.01 2.29
CA ARG A 31 7.69 2.30 2.30
C ARG A 31 6.52 3.26 2.16
N THR A 32 5.37 2.71 1.77
CA THR A 32 4.08 3.40 1.74
C THR A 32 3.09 2.73 2.70
N PRO A 33 2.09 3.46 3.23
CA PRO A 33 1.04 2.85 4.03
C PRO A 33 0.25 1.79 3.25
N ASN A 34 -0.07 0.69 3.91
CA ASN A 34 -1.02 -0.32 3.47
C ASN A 34 -2.28 -0.19 4.35
N VAL A 35 -3.32 0.39 3.77
CA VAL A 35 -4.57 0.68 4.47
C VAL A 35 -5.32 -0.60 4.81
N SER A 36 -5.21 -1.63 3.98
CA SER A 36 -5.85 -2.93 4.23
C SER A 36 -5.31 -3.59 5.50
N SER A 37 -3.99 -3.63 5.67
CA SER A 37 -3.35 -4.17 6.87
C SER A 37 -3.65 -3.35 8.12
N LEU A 38 -3.68 -2.02 7.99
CA LEU A 38 -4.07 -1.12 9.09
C LEU A 38 -5.49 -1.42 9.57
N LEU A 39 -6.45 -1.49 8.64
CA LEU A 39 -7.85 -1.75 8.97
C LEU A 39 -8.05 -3.17 9.51
N ASP A 40 -7.30 -4.16 9.02
CA ASP A 40 -7.33 -5.51 9.57
C ASP A 40 -6.86 -5.50 11.04
N ALA A 41 -5.71 -4.90 11.33
CA ALA A 41 -5.16 -4.80 12.69
C ALA A 41 -6.11 -4.08 13.68
N VAL A 42 -6.81 -3.05 13.21
CA VAL A 42 -7.85 -2.35 13.98
C VAL A 42 -9.09 -3.24 14.15
N GLY A 43 -9.55 -3.90 13.09
CA GLY A 43 -10.73 -4.78 13.08
C GLY A 43 -10.62 -5.95 14.06
N HIS A 44 -9.40 -6.39 14.37
CA HIS A 44 -9.13 -7.38 15.43
C HIS A 44 -9.44 -6.87 16.85
N ARG A 45 -9.45 -5.55 17.05
CA ARG A 45 -9.56 -4.90 18.37
C ARG A 45 -10.85 -4.12 18.56
N GLY A 46 -11.67 -4.01 17.51
CA GLY A 46 -12.97 -3.37 17.58
C GLY A 46 -13.66 -3.33 16.23
N ARG A 47 -14.99 -3.19 16.26
CA ARG A 47 -15.78 -2.94 15.06
C ARG A 47 -15.60 -1.48 14.64
N ILE A 48 -14.96 -1.25 13.50
CA ILE A 48 -14.73 0.11 12.98
C ILE A 48 -16.06 0.73 12.58
N VAL A 49 -16.45 1.79 13.28
CA VAL A 49 -17.68 2.57 12.97
C VAL A 49 -17.38 4.00 12.54
N VAL A 50 -16.20 4.51 12.89
CA VAL A 50 -15.69 5.82 12.45
C VAL A 50 -14.24 5.62 12.02
N ALA A 51 -13.87 6.11 10.84
CA ALA A 51 -12.49 6.16 10.39
C ALA A 51 -12.24 7.47 9.63
N ARG A 52 -11.28 8.26 10.10
CA ARG A 52 -10.92 9.56 9.52
C ARG A 52 -9.41 9.68 9.36
N ALA A 53 -8.99 10.22 8.22
CA ALA A 53 -7.60 10.61 7.96
C ALA A 53 -7.51 12.13 7.86
N TYR A 54 -6.46 12.73 8.41
CA TYR A 54 -6.27 14.19 8.44
C TYR A 54 -4.96 14.54 7.74
N ALA A 55 -5.04 15.40 6.72
CA ALA A 55 -3.89 16.01 6.04
C ALA A 55 -4.32 17.17 5.14
N ASP A 56 -3.34 17.86 4.59
CA ASP A 56 -3.55 18.83 3.51
C ASP A 56 -3.62 18.11 2.17
N TRP A 57 -4.83 17.72 1.78
CA TRP A 57 -5.10 17.01 0.53
C TRP A 57 -4.77 17.80 -0.74
N GLN A 58 -4.45 19.10 -0.65
CA GLN A 58 -4.00 19.88 -1.80
C GLN A 58 -2.51 19.69 -2.10
N GLN A 59 -1.75 19.09 -1.19
CA GLN A 59 -0.35 18.78 -1.47
C GLN A 59 -0.25 17.70 -2.54
N LYS A 60 0.64 17.91 -3.52
CA LYS A 60 0.85 16.98 -4.64
C LYS A 60 1.20 15.55 -4.18
N THR A 61 1.88 15.44 -3.04
CA THR A 61 2.22 14.17 -2.37
C THR A 61 1.02 13.32 -1.99
N HIS A 62 -0.19 13.88 -1.96
CA HIS A 62 -1.44 13.21 -1.61
C HIS A 62 -2.45 13.11 -2.75
N ALA A 63 -2.11 13.50 -3.99
CA ALA A 63 -3.08 13.65 -5.08
C ALA A 63 -4.02 12.43 -5.29
N PHE A 64 -3.54 11.21 -5.00
CA PHE A 64 -4.30 9.97 -5.13
C PHE A 64 -4.73 9.33 -3.80
N ASP A 65 -4.35 9.91 -2.65
CA ASP A 65 -4.64 9.33 -1.34
C ASP A 65 -6.14 9.42 -0.98
N PRO A 66 -6.85 10.56 -1.15
CA PRO A 66 -8.26 10.67 -0.76
C PRO A 66 -9.20 9.66 -1.45
N PRO A 67 -9.13 9.43 -2.77
CA PRO A 67 -9.96 8.40 -3.41
C PRO A 67 -9.68 6.99 -2.86
N ASN A 68 -8.42 6.65 -2.63
CA ASN A 68 -8.01 5.36 -2.07
C ASN A 68 -8.48 5.18 -0.63
N LEU A 69 -8.38 6.22 0.20
CA LEU A 69 -8.89 6.22 1.58
C LEU A 69 -10.41 6.07 1.60
N TYR A 70 -11.12 6.81 0.76
CA TYR A 70 -12.57 6.75 0.67
C TYR A 70 -13.06 5.35 0.25
N ALA A 71 -12.38 4.72 -0.72
CA ALA A 71 -12.67 3.35 -1.14
C ALA A 71 -12.45 2.32 -0.02
N ALA A 72 -11.54 2.60 0.92
CA ALA A 72 -11.31 1.77 2.10
C ALA A 72 -12.27 2.06 3.27
N GLY A 73 -13.21 3.00 3.10
CA GLY A 73 -14.14 3.42 4.16
C GLY A 73 -13.55 4.41 5.16
N ILE A 74 -12.45 5.09 4.80
CA ILE A 74 -11.82 6.14 5.61
C ILE A 74 -12.18 7.49 5.02
N GLU A 75 -12.79 8.36 5.83
CA GLU A 75 -13.15 9.72 5.43
C GLU A 75 -11.90 10.63 5.43
N PRO A 76 -11.49 11.21 4.27
CA PRO A 76 -10.41 12.18 4.22
C PRO A 76 -10.91 13.54 4.73
N VAL A 77 -10.31 14.05 5.81
CA VAL A 77 -10.62 15.35 6.42
C VAL A 77 -9.56 16.36 6.01
N TYR A 78 -9.97 17.37 5.24
CA TYR A 78 -9.06 18.40 4.75
C TYR A 78 -8.59 19.32 5.88
N VAL A 79 -7.28 19.40 6.08
CA VAL A 79 -6.65 20.32 7.03
C VAL A 79 -5.58 21.14 6.31
N PRO A 80 -5.83 22.43 6.01
CA PRO A 80 -4.87 23.24 5.27
C PRO A 80 -3.62 23.54 6.09
N VAL A 81 -2.43 23.34 5.49
CA VAL A 81 -1.18 23.77 6.09
C VAL A 81 -0.93 25.24 5.76
N ARG A 82 -0.68 26.07 6.79
CA ARG A 82 -0.34 27.48 6.58
C ARG A 82 1.14 27.61 6.26
N MET A 83 1.45 28.14 5.08
CA MET A 83 2.81 28.51 4.70
C MET A 83 3.03 30.01 4.88
N GLN A 84 4.16 30.40 5.46
CA GLN A 84 4.62 31.78 5.48
C GLN A 84 6.06 31.80 4.95
N SER A 85 6.34 32.63 3.94
CA SER A 85 7.67 32.75 3.32
C SER A 85 8.28 31.40 2.87
N GLY A 86 7.47 30.49 2.33
CA GLY A 86 7.91 29.17 1.87
C GLY A 86 8.24 28.16 2.98
N LYS A 87 8.02 28.50 4.26
CA LYS A 87 8.14 27.56 5.39
C LYS A 87 6.75 27.17 5.90
N VAL A 88 6.60 25.87 6.18
CA VAL A 88 5.45 25.34 6.92
C VAL A 88 5.45 25.99 8.30
N LEU A 89 4.47 26.85 8.55
CA LEU A 89 4.41 27.63 9.78
C LEU A 89 3.66 26.87 10.88
N LYS A 90 2.64 26.08 10.51
CA LYS A 90 1.84 25.25 11.41
C LYS A 90 1.29 24.02 10.66
N ASN A 91 1.62 22.84 11.16
CA ASN A 91 0.75 21.68 10.96
C ASN A 91 -0.42 21.83 11.95
N SER A 92 -1.64 21.56 11.53
CA SER A 92 -2.84 21.66 12.39
C SER A 92 -3.70 20.40 12.31
N ALA A 93 -3.19 19.36 11.65
CA ALA A 93 -3.85 18.07 11.52
C ALA A 93 -4.08 17.45 12.91
N ASP A 94 -3.07 17.50 13.77
CA ASP A 94 -3.11 17.14 15.19
C ASP A 94 -4.24 17.84 15.98
N VAL A 95 -4.36 19.16 15.81
CA VAL A 95 -5.40 19.96 16.48
C VAL A 95 -6.79 19.57 16.00
N LYS A 96 -7.00 19.48 14.69
CA LYS A 96 -8.29 19.09 14.12
C LYS A 96 -8.66 17.66 14.50
N LEU A 97 -7.69 16.75 14.45
CA LEU A 97 -7.82 15.37 14.90
C LEU A 97 -8.28 15.30 16.36
N ALA A 98 -7.61 16.04 17.25
CA ALA A 98 -7.97 16.08 18.68
C ALA A 98 -9.38 16.63 18.91
N VAL A 99 -9.77 17.70 18.20
CA VAL A 99 -11.12 18.28 18.27
C VAL A 99 -12.18 17.26 17.87
N ASP A 100 -12.02 16.60 16.71
CA ASP A 100 -12.98 15.60 16.23
C ASP A 100 -13.02 14.38 17.16
N CYS A 101 -11.87 13.96 17.69
CA CYS A 101 -11.80 12.86 18.65
C CYS A 101 -12.61 13.17 19.92
N ILE A 102 -12.48 14.39 20.46
CA ILE A 102 -13.25 14.86 21.62
C ILE A 102 -14.74 15.00 21.29
N ASP A 103 -15.10 15.44 20.08
CA ASP A 103 -16.48 15.52 19.65
C ASP A 103 -17.13 14.13 19.64
N PHE A 104 -16.53 13.15 18.94
CA PHE A 104 -17.02 11.76 18.93
C PHE A 104 -17.04 11.12 20.32
N LEU A 105 -16.06 11.42 21.16
CA LEU A 105 -16.03 10.95 22.55
C LEU A 105 -17.27 11.38 23.35
N ASN A 106 -17.80 12.57 23.07
CA ASN A 106 -18.98 13.13 23.74
C ASN A 106 -20.30 12.77 23.02
N THR A 107 -20.32 12.74 21.69
CA THR A 107 -21.53 12.55 20.89
C THR A 107 -21.84 11.08 20.60
N ALA A 108 -20.84 10.20 20.62
CA ALA A 108 -20.96 8.78 20.30
C ALA A 108 -20.54 7.89 21.50
N PRO A 109 -21.36 7.80 22.57
CA PRO A 109 -21.01 7.08 23.80
C PRO A 109 -20.87 5.55 23.62
N HIS A 110 -21.37 5.01 22.52
CA HIS A 110 -21.22 3.61 22.12
C HIS A 110 -19.78 3.27 21.74
N LEU A 111 -18.98 4.22 21.26
CA LEU A 111 -17.55 4.06 21.03
C LEU A 111 -16.85 3.71 22.34
N LYS A 112 -16.16 2.56 22.38
CA LYS A 112 -15.38 2.12 23.55
C LYS A 112 -13.88 2.14 23.31
N THR A 113 -13.46 2.04 22.05
CA THR A 113 -12.04 2.01 21.67
C THR A 113 -11.73 3.14 20.71
N PHE A 114 -10.66 3.89 20.98
CA PHE A 114 -10.17 4.98 20.15
C PHE A 114 -8.77 4.62 19.65
N PHE A 115 -8.61 4.58 18.33
CA PHE A 115 -7.32 4.39 17.68
C PHE A 115 -6.77 5.74 17.24
N LEU A 116 -5.56 6.05 17.67
CA LEU A 116 -4.81 7.22 17.21
C LEU A 116 -3.62 6.72 16.39
N VAL A 117 -3.63 6.98 15.09
CA VAL A 117 -2.54 6.58 14.19
C VAL A 117 -1.60 7.76 14.02
N SER A 118 -0.66 7.89 14.95
CA SER A 118 0.39 8.92 14.99
C SER A 118 1.43 8.57 16.07
N GLY A 119 2.70 8.90 15.82
CA GLY A 119 3.78 8.78 16.82
C GLY A 119 4.00 10.03 17.68
N ASP A 120 3.21 11.10 17.49
CA ASP A 120 3.46 12.43 18.06
C ASP A 120 3.16 12.52 19.58
N SER A 121 4.13 13.01 20.36
CA SER A 121 3.97 13.22 21.81
C SER A 121 2.90 14.24 22.18
N ASP A 122 2.56 15.17 21.27
CA ASP A 122 1.56 16.21 21.56
C ASP A 122 0.16 15.61 21.79
N LEU A 123 -0.07 14.36 21.37
CA LEU A 123 -1.31 13.62 21.61
C LEU A 123 -1.45 13.06 23.03
N VAL A 124 -0.42 13.10 23.88
CA VAL A 124 -0.49 12.55 25.26
C VAL A 124 -1.63 13.17 26.08
N HIS A 125 -1.89 14.46 25.91
CA HIS A 125 -3.02 15.13 26.57
C HIS A 125 -4.38 14.61 26.11
N LEU A 126 -4.52 14.33 24.80
CA LEU A 126 -5.71 13.73 24.23
C LEU A 126 -5.92 12.29 24.76
N VAL A 127 -4.86 11.48 24.77
CA VAL A 127 -4.88 10.11 25.31
C VAL A 127 -5.39 10.11 26.75
N ASN A 128 -4.80 10.94 27.62
CA ASN A 128 -5.20 11.03 29.02
C ASN A 128 -6.66 11.49 29.19
N PHE A 129 -7.12 12.42 28.36
CA PHE A 129 -8.49 12.92 28.39
C PHE A 129 -9.54 11.87 27.98
N ILE A 130 -9.20 11.02 26.99
CA ILE A 130 -10.05 9.90 26.55
C ILE A 130 -10.09 8.81 27.62
N ARG A 131 -8.94 8.42 28.17
CA ARG A 131 -8.81 7.40 29.22
C ARG A 131 -9.55 7.79 30.50
N ALA A 132 -9.49 9.06 30.90
CA ALA A 132 -10.23 9.59 32.05
C ALA A 132 -11.76 9.43 31.93
N ARG A 133 -12.28 9.20 30.71
CA ARG A 133 -13.71 8.91 30.44
C ARG A 133 -14.02 7.41 30.34
N GLY A 134 -13.08 6.55 30.75
CA GLY A 134 -13.24 5.10 30.76
C GLY A 134 -13.28 4.48 29.35
N LYS A 135 -12.66 5.13 28.37
CA LYS A 135 -12.49 4.58 27.02
C LYS A 135 -11.08 4.02 26.87
N ARG A 136 -10.95 2.95 26.07
CA ARG A 136 -9.66 2.37 25.71
C ARG A 136 -9.00 3.19 24.60
N VAL A 137 -7.72 3.49 24.74
CA VAL A 137 -6.93 4.17 23.71
C VAL A 137 -5.82 3.26 23.21
N ILE A 138 -5.77 3.05 21.90
CA ILE A 138 -4.76 2.26 21.21
C ILE A 138 -4.01 3.19 20.26
N VAL A 139 -2.69 3.29 20.41
CA VAL A 139 -1.86 4.07 19.48
C VAL A 139 -1.27 3.15 18.43
N ILE A 140 -1.27 3.61 17.19
CA ILE A 140 -0.55 2.99 16.08
C ILE A 140 0.50 3.98 15.59
N ALA A 141 1.77 3.61 15.63
CA ALA A 141 2.86 4.51 15.23
C ALA A 141 3.92 3.76 14.44
N VAL A 142 4.68 4.48 13.61
CA VAL A 142 5.87 3.92 12.96
C VAL A 142 7.01 3.93 13.99
N SER A 143 7.78 2.84 14.05
CA SER A 143 8.77 2.58 15.11
C SER A 143 9.72 3.75 15.39
N HIS A 144 10.23 4.40 14.35
CA HIS A 144 11.20 5.49 14.45
C HIS A 144 10.56 6.88 14.62
N THR A 145 9.24 7.02 14.46
CA THR A 145 8.52 8.26 14.73
C THR A 145 7.79 8.25 16.07
N LEU A 146 7.74 7.11 16.75
CA LEU A 146 7.08 6.94 18.04
C LEU A 146 7.86 7.64 19.16
N SER A 147 7.19 8.56 19.85
CA SER A 147 7.71 9.15 21.09
C SER A 147 7.64 8.17 22.27
N PRO A 148 8.72 8.03 23.08
CA PRO A 148 8.69 7.25 24.32
C PRO A 148 7.60 7.69 25.28
N THR A 149 7.38 9.00 25.41
CA THR A 149 6.34 9.55 26.30
C THR A 149 4.95 9.13 25.86
N LEU A 150 4.68 9.04 24.56
CA LEU A 150 3.40 8.55 24.07
C LEU A 150 3.22 7.06 24.36
N SER A 151 4.27 6.25 24.17
CA SER A 151 4.22 4.80 24.37
C SER A 151 3.91 4.37 25.81
N GLU A 152 4.32 5.15 26.80
CA GLU A 152 4.11 4.86 28.23
C GLU A 152 2.70 5.21 28.73
N ASN A 153 1.95 6.03 27.98
CA ASN A 153 0.69 6.63 28.44
C ASN A 153 -0.58 6.04 27.80
N VAL A 154 -0.44 5.00 26.96
CA VAL A 154 -1.53 4.37 26.21
C VAL A 154 -1.95 3.03 26.82
N ASP A 155 -3.16 2.54 26.49
CA ASP A 155 -3.60 1.23 26.97
C ASP A 155 -3.02 0.08 26.13
N GLU A 156 -2.77 0.34 24.84
CA GLU A 156 -2.07 -0.55 23.94
C GLU A 156 -1.34 0.26 22.86
N LEU A 157 -0.21 -0.27 22.41
CA LEU A 157 0.60 0.28 21.34
C LEU A 157 0.76 -0.79 20.25
N LEU A 158 0.54 -0.41 18.99
CA LEU A 158 0.92 -1.18 17.81
C LEU A 158 1.98 -0.41 17.05
N ILE A 159 3.11 -1.06 16.83
CA ILE A 159 4.17 -0.52 15.99
C ILE A 159 3.87 -0.96 14.56
N TYR A 160 3.52 -0.02 13.70
CA TYR A 160 3.01 -0.30 12.36
C TYR A 160 3.97 -1.18 11.55
N ASP A 161 5.25 -0.85 11.53
CA ASP A 161 6.30 -1.52 10.75
C ASP A 161 6.91 -2.74 11.44
N VAL A 162 6.33 -3.19 12.56
CA VAL A 162 6.73 -4.40 13.31
C VAL A 162 5.53 -5.35 13.48
N ASP A 163 4.39 -4.83 13.94
CA ASP A 163 3.21 -5.61 14.31
C ASP A 163 2.18 -5.73 13.18
N ILE A 164 2.03 -4.69 12.36
CA ILE A 164 0.99 -4.62 11.31
C ILE A 164 1.57 -5.03 9.96
N GLU A 165 2.65 -4.38 9.58
CA GLU A 165 3.37 -4.51 8.34
C GLU A 165 4.87 -4.65 8.66
N PRO A 166 5.30 -5.75 9.31
CA PRO A 166 6.71 -6.01 9.54
C PRO A 166 7.49 -5.87 8.24
N ALA A 167 8.63 -5.17 8.28
CA ALA A 167 9.60 -5.32 7.21
C ALA A 167 9.88 -6.82 7.05
N LYS A 168 9.82 -7.36 5.83
CA LYS A 168 10.21 -8.74 5.58
C LYS A 168 11.71 -8.86 5.83
N THR A 169 12.11 -9.03 7.08
CA THR A 169 13.39 -9.64 7.40
C THR A 169 13.35 -11.00 6.71
N PRO A 170 14.38 -11.39 5.93
CA PRO A 170 14.50 -12.79 5.56
C PRO A 170 14.61 -13.54 6.88
N GLN A 171 13.51 -14.12 7.34
CA GLN A 171 13.56 -15.09 8.41
C GLN A 171 14.50 -16.17 7.89
N PRO A 172 15.60 -16.48 8.61
CA PRO A 172 16.32 -17.70 8.31
C PRO A 172 15.28 -18.81 8.31
N GLU A 173 15.26 -19.63 7.24
CA GLU A 173 14.49 -20.87 7.23
C GLU A 173 14.64 -21.49 8.62
N PRO A 174 13.54 -21.75 9.36
CA PRO A 174 13.67 -22.49 10.59
C PRO A 174 14.29 -23.82 10.19
N ALA A 175 15.56 -23.98 10.53
CA ALA A 175 16.35 -25.16 10.27
C ALA A 175 15.57 -26.34 10.82
N ARG A 176 14.91 -27.08 9.91
CA ARG A 176 14.21 -28.35 10.10
C ARG A 176 14.02 -28.71 11.58
N ALA A 177 13.24 -27.91 12.29
CA ALA A 177 12.77 -28.31 13.61
C ALA A 177 11.68 -29.32 13.30
N GLU A 178 11.88 -30.56 13.73
CA GLU A 178 10.91 -31.64 13.62
C GLU A 178 9.51 -31.10 13.95
N PRO A 179 8.49 -31.37 13.11
CA PRO A 179 7.16 -30.83 13.31
C PRO A 179 6.64 -31.31 14.65
N LYS A 180 6.58 -30.42 15.65
CA LYS A 180 5.77 -30.67 16.85
C LYS A 180 4.31 -30.78 16.38
N PRO A 181 3.65 -31.93 16.59
CA PRO A 181 2.37 -32.20 15.95
C PRO A 181 1.25 -31.42 16.65
N LYS A 182 0.80 -30.32 16.02
CA LYS A 182 -0.52 -29.71 16.28
C LYS A 182 -1.30 -29.28 15.02
N GLN A 183 -0.80 -29.53 13.80
CA GLN A 183 -1.40 -28.99 12.56
C GLN A 183 -2.12 -29.99 11.65
N ALA A 184 -2.61 -31.13 12.18
CA ALA A 184 -3.34 -32.11 11.37
C ALA A 184 -4.87 -32.01 11.46
N GLN A 185 -5.44 -31.08 12.23
CA GLN A 185 -6.89 -31.08 12.53
C GLN A 185 -7.75 -30.15 11.65
N ASN A 186 -7.17 -29.20 10.90
CA ASN A 186 -7.94 -28.20 10.13
C ASN A 186 -7.60 -28.13 8.63
N GLY A 187 -6.84 -29.08 8.08
CA GLY A 187 -6.42 -29.04 6.67
C GLY A 187 -7.60 -28.98 5.69
N ASP A 188 -8.62 -29.80 5.94
CA ASP A 188 -9.84 -29.84 5.13
C ASP A 188 -10.66 -28.54 5.25
N GLN A 189 -10.75 -27.95 6.45
CA GLN A 189 -11.45 -26.68 6.68
C GLN A 189 -10.76 -25.49 5.98
N VAL A 190 -9.42 -25.49 5.96
CA VAL A 190 -8.63 -24.47 5.26
C VAL A 190 -8.85 -24.57 3.76
N GLU A 191 -8.86 -25.79 3.22
CA GLU A 191 -9.12 -26.02 1.80
C GLU A 191 -10.55 -25.62 1.42
N GLU A 192 -11.56 -25.99 2.22
CA GLU A 192 -12.95 -25.55 2.04
C GLU A 192 -13.07 -24.01 2.06
N ALA A 193 -12.33 -23.33 2.94
CA ALA A 193 -12.30 -21.87 2.99
C ALA A 193 -11.69 -21.25 1.73
N PHE A 194 -10.64 -21.86 1.17
CA PHE A 194 -10.05 -21.42 -0.10
C PHE A 194 -10.97 -21.69 -1.29
N GLN A 195 -11.71 -22.80 -1.30
CA GLN A 195 -12.74 -23.02 -2.31
C GLN A 195 -13.87 -21.98 -2.20
N ALA A 196 -14.31 -21.66 -0.98
CA ALA A 196 -15.29 -20.61 -0.75
C ALA A 196 -14.80 -19.22 -1.22
N LEU A 197 -13.50 -18.93 -1.07
CA LEU A 197 -12.84 -17.74 -1.61
C LEU A 197 -12.84 -17.74 -3.14
N ASN A 198 -12.44 -18.85 -3.77
CA ASN A 198 -12.46 -18.97 -5.22
C ASN A 198 -13.87 -18.78 -5.80
N ASP A 199 -14.87 -19.45 -5.22
CA ASP A 199 -16.27 -19.30 -5.60
C ASP A 199 -16.78 -17.88 -5.40
N LEU A 200 -16.31 -17.19 -4.36
CA LEU A 200 -16.65 -15.79 -4.12
C LEU A 200 -16.10 -14.88 -5.23
N LEU A 201 -14.86 -15.11 -5.66
CA LEU A 201 -14.22 -14.33 -6.73
C LEU A 201 -14.80 -14.67 -8.10
N ARG A 202 -15.11 -15.95 -8.38
CA ARG A 202 -15.73 -16.40 -9.65
C ARG A 202 -17.13 -15.85 -9.85
N ASN A 203 -17.93 -15.79 -8.79
CA ASN A 203 -19.31 -15.33 -8.85
C ASN A 203 -19.44 -13.80 -8.96
N ARG A 204 -18.33 -13.06 -8.92
CA ARG A 204 -18.33 -11.63 -9.21
C ARG A 204 -18.23 -11.45 -10.73
N SER A 205 -19.26 -10.86 -11.35
CA SER A 205 -19.33 -10.63 -12.80
C SER A 205 -18.27 -9.68 -13.38
N ASN A 206 -17.29 -9.23 -12.60
CA ASN A 206 -16.26 -8.29 -13.05
C ASN A 206 -14.92 -9.00 -13.16
N ARG A 207 -14.26 -8.86 -14.32
CA ARG A 207 -12.87 -9.24 -14.62
C ARG A 207 -11.81 -8.45 -13.83
N VAL A 208 -12.24 -7.79 -12.76
CA VAL A 208 -11.45 -6.86 -11.96
C VAL A 208 -11.43 -7.45 -10.57
N GLY A 209 -10.23 -7.74 -10.04
CA GLY A 209 -10.03 -8.37 -8.74
C GLY A 209 -10.80 -7.72 -7.60
N SER A 210 -10.80 -8.35 -6.44
CA SER A 210 -11.61 -7.92 -5.30
C SER A 210 -10.76 -7.43 -4.13
N LEU A 211 -11.20 -6.34 -3.51
CA LEU A 211 -10.55 -5.78 -2.32
C LEU A 211 -10.65 -6.74 -1.13
N PHE A 212 -9.57 -6.83 -0.35
CA PHE A 212 -9.50 -7.66 0.86
C PHE A 212 -10.63 -7.34 1.84
N SER A 213 -10.96 -6.06 2.04
CA SER A 213 -12.03 -5.61 2.94
C SER A 213 -13.39 -6.23 2.58
N TRP A 214 -13.72 -6.28 1.30
CA TRP A 214 -14.95 -6.90 0.82
C TRP A 214 -14.90 -8.42 0.95
N ILE A 215 -13.78 -9.05 0.58
CA ILE A 215 -13.59 -10.50 0.67
C ILE A 215 -13.79 -10.98 2.10
N GLY A 216 -13.15 -10.32 3.07
CA GLY A 216 -13.29 -10.67 4.48
C GLY A 216 -14.74 -10.63 4.97
N VAL A 217 -15.50 -9.59 4.59
CA VAL A 217 -16.93 -9.48 4.93
C VAL A 217 -17.76 -10.61 4.32
N GLN A 218 -17.54 -10.96 3.05
CA GLN A 218 -18.32 -12.01 2.40
C GLN A 218 -17.95 -13.42 2.88
N LEU A 219 -16.67 -13.68 3.14
CA LEU A 219 -16.22 -14.92 3.75
C LEU A 219 -16.79 -15.10 5.16
N GLY A 220 -16.76 -14.05 5.98
CA GLY A 220 -17.40 -14.06 7.30
C GLY A 220 -18.91 -14.37 7.23
N ARG A 221 -19.63 -13.82 6.25
CA ARG A 221 -21.06 -14.16 6.01
C ARG A 221 -21.29 -15.62 5.62
N ARG A 222 -20.29 -16.27 5.01
CA ARG A 222 -20.30 -17.70 4.69
C ARG A 222 -19.83 -18.57 5.85
N GLY A 223 -19.57 -17.99 7.03
CA GLY A 223 -19.09 -18.71 8.20
C GLY A 223 -17.60 -19.06 8.17
N VAL A 224 -16.84 -18.47 7.24
CA VAL A 224 -15.39 -18.70 7.12
C VAL A 224 -14.67 -17.76 8.10
N ASP A 225 -14.12 -18.34 9.17
CA ASP A 225 -13.34 -17.61 10.17
C ASP A 225 -11.88 -18.10 10.16
N HIS A 226 -11.00 -17.31 9.53
CA HIS A 226 -9.56 -17.58 9.42
C HIS A 226 -8.87 -17.82 10.77
N ARG A 227 -9.41 -17.29 11.87
CA ARG A 227 -8.83 -17.48 13.21
C ARG A 227 -9.02 -18.90 13.74
N LEU A 228 -10.18 -19.50 13.45
CA LEU A 228 -10.44 -20.92 13.77
C LEU A 228 -9.50 -21.84 13.00
N MET A 229 -9.02 -21.39 11.85
CA MET A 229 -8.04 -22.07 11.01
C MET A 229 -6.58 -21.82 11.42
N GLY A 230 -6.33 -21.00 12.43
CA GLY A 230 -5.00 -20.73 12.98
C GLY A 230 -4.26 -19.55 12.34
N PHE A 231 -4.92 -18.73 11.53
CA PHE A 231 -4.35 -17.47 11.03
C PHE A 231 -4.70 -16.33 11.97
N GLU A 232 -3.69 -15.61 12.45
CA GLU A 232 -3.90 -14.47 13.35
C GLU A 232 -4.46 -13.25 12.62
N ARG A 233 -4.04 -13.03 11.37
CA ARG A 233 -4.48 -11.91 10.52
C ARG A 233 -5.18 -12.42 9.27
N PHE A 234 -6.11 -11.63 8.73
CA PHE A 234 -6.79 -11.99 7.49
C PHE A 234 -5.81 -11.99 6.31
N LYS A 235 -4.85 -11.08 6.32
CA LYS A 235 -3.79 -11.03 5.31
C LYS A 235 -2.94 -12.31 5.27
N ASP A 236 -2.66 -12.93 6.42
CA ASP A 236 -1.89 -14.17 6.48
C ASP A 236 -2.65 -15.33 5.83
N PHE A 237 -3.97 -15.40 6.07
CA PHE A 237 -4.85 -16.35 5.40
C PHE A 237 -4.87 -16.16 3.88
N MET A 238 -4.96 -14.91 3.42
CA MET A 238 -4.93 -14.60 1.99
C MET A 238 -3.56 -14.92 1.36
N GLN A 239 -2.46 -14.63 2.04
CA GLN A 239 -1.11 -14.98 1.58
C GLN A 239 -0.89 -16.49 1.50
N GLU A 240 -1.49 -17.27 2.42
CA GLU A 240 -1.48 -18.72 2.31
C GLU A 240 -2.30 -19.22 1.11
N ALA A 241 -3.44 -18.59 0.81
CA ALA A 241 -4.21 -18.89 -0.39
C ALA A 241 -3.43 -18.61 -1.67
N GLU A 242 -2.68 -17.49 -1.72
CA GLU A 242 -1.76 -17.17 -2.82
C GLU A 242 -0.61 -18.19 -2.92
N ARG A 243 0.02 -18.54 -1.78
CA ARG A 243 1.10 -19.54 -1.73
C ARG A 243 0.66 -20.90 -2.28
N ARG A 244 -0.60 -21.26 -2.09
CA ARG A 244 -1.21 -22.49 -2.62
C ARG A 244 -1.79 -22.34 -4.03
N GLY A 245 -1.70 -21.15 -4.62
CA GLY A 245 -2.09 -20.89 -6.00
C GLY A 245 -3.60 -20.69 -6.23
N HIS A 246 -4.38 -20.42 -5.17
CA HIS A 246 -5.81 -20.14 -5.33
C HIS A 246 -6.08 -18.74 -5.86
N ILE A 247 -5.22 -17.78 -5.54
CA ILE A 247 -5.37 -16.36 -5.89
C ILE A 247 -4.00 -15.73 -6.19
N GLN A 248 -4.03 -14.53 -6.76
CA GLN A 248 -2.89 -13.61 -6.88
C GLN A 248 -3.20 -12.32 -6.12
N ILE A 249 -2.27 -11.84 -5.29
CA ILE A 249 -2.43 -10.62 -4.50
C ILE A 249 -1.66 -9.47 -5.14
N VAL A 250 -2.34 -8.35 -5.38
CA VAL A 250 -1.72 -7.12 -5.88
C VAL A 250 -2.08 -5.96 -4.98
N THR A 251 -1.08 -5.26 -4.47
CA THR A 251 -1.29 -3.99 -3.75
C THR A 251 -1.37 -2.85 -4.78
N ARG A 252 -2.56 -2.25 -4.96
CA ARG A 252 -2.79 -1.09 -5.84
C ARG A 252 -3.43 0.04 -5.03
N GLY A 253 -2.88 1.25 -5.13
CA GLY A 253 -3.46 2.43 -4.47
C GLY A 253 -3.60 2.29 -2.95
N LEU A 254 -2.57 1.77 -2.27
CA LEU A 254 -2.52 1.54 -0.81
C LEU A 254 -3.40 0.39 -0.29
N GLN A 255 -4.09 -0.34 -1.16
CA GLN A 255 -4.98 -1.44 -0.78
C GLN A 255 -4.57 -2.76 -1.42
N ASP A 256 -4.87 -3.85 -0.72
CA ASP A 256 -4.64 -5.21 -1.22
C ASP A 256 -5.86 -5.73 -1.99
N TRP A 257 -5.59 -6.20 -3.21
CA TRP A 257 -6.56 -6.80 -4.12
C TRP A 257 -6.22 -8.28 -4.34
N ALA A 258 -7.23 -9.13 -4.44
CA ALA A 258 -7.09 -10.53 -4.85
C ALA A 258 -7.73 -10.78 -6.21
N TYR A 259 -7.03 -11.52 -7.05
CA TYR A 259 -7.46 -11.96 -8.37
C TYR A 259 -7.46 -13.48 -8.41
N LEU A 260 -8.36 -14.10 -9.16
CA LEU A 260 -8.15 -15.49 -9.57
C LEU A 260 -6.92 -15.56 -10.51
N PRO A 261 -6.17 -16.66 -10.53
CA PRO A 261 -5.03 -16.83 -11.44
C PRO A 261 -5.39 -16.49 -12.89
N GLU A 262 -6.52 -17.00 -13.39
CA GLU A 262 -6.95 -16.75 -14.77
C GLU A 262 -7.36 -15.27 -15.00
N GLN A 263 -7.88 -14.60 -13.98
CA GLN A 263 -8.20 -13.17 -14.05
C GLN A 263 -6.94 -12.31 -14.02
N TYR A 264 -5.93 -12.75 -13.27
CA TYR A 264 -4.63 -12.10 -13.22
C TYR A 264 -3.91 -12.26 -14.56
N ASP A 265 -3.89 -13.48 -15.11
CA ASP A 265 -3.31 -13.77 -16.42
C ASP A 265 -4.02 -12.98 -17.52
N HIS A 266 -5.35 -12.90 -17.50
CA HIS A 266 -6.09 -12.04 -18.43
C HIS A 266 -5.87 -10.55 -18.20
N LEU A 267 -5.66 -10.09 -16.97
CA LEU A 267 -5.32 -8.69 -16.69
C LEU A 267 -3.96 -8.37 -17.28
N THR A 268 -2.97 -9.26 -17.12
CA THR A 268 -1.66 -9.11 -17.75
C THR A 268 -1.75 -9.22 -19.26
N GLU A 269 -2.54 -10.16 -19.80
CA GLU A 269 -2.76 -10.29 -21.25
C GLU A 269 -3.55 -9.11 -21.82
N THR A 270 -4.52 -8.52 -21.13
CA THR A 270 -5.22 -7.31 -21.63
C THR A 270 -4.44 -6.04 -21.38
N GLU A 271 -3.59 -5.97 -20.36
CA GLU A 271 -2.60 -4.89 -20.22
C GLU A 271 -1.56 -5.01 -21.35
N GLU A 272 -1.10 -6.22 -21.69
CA GLU A 272 -0.18 -6.52 -22.81
C GLU A 272 -0.85 -6.35 -24.19
N GLU A 273 -2.10 -6.79 -24.38
CA GLU A 273 -2.89 -6.63 -25.62
C GLU A 273 -3.36 -5.18 -25.79
N ALA A 274 -3.63 -4.44 -24.71
CA ALA A 274 -3.88 -3.00 -24.80
C ALA A 274 -2.59 -2.24 -25.12
N GLU A 275 -1.43 -2.71 -24.64
CA GLU A 275 -0.13 -2.22 -25.10
C GLU A 275 0.10 -2.57 -26.58
N GLU A 276 -0.23 -3.78 -27.05
CA GLU A 276 -0.11 -4.21 -28.45
C GLU A 276 -1.18 -3.59 -29.40
N GLU A 277 -2.41 -3.35 -28.94
CA GLU A 277 -3.47 -2.66 -29.68
C GLU A 277 -3.27 -1.13 -29.65
N GLU A 278 -2.74 -0.54 -28.58
CA GLU A 278 -2.23 0.85 -28.61
C GLU A 278 -1.03 0.94 -29.59
N GLU A 279 -0.18 -0.09 -29.69
CA GLU A 279 0.87 -0.16 -30.72
C GLU A 279 0.33 -0.32 -32.15
N ARG A 280 -0.79 -1.03 -32.36
CA ARG A 280 -1.41 -1.24 -33.69
C ARG A 280 -2.37 -0.13 -34.14
N THR A 281 -3.05 0.54 -33.21
CA THR A 281 -3.99 1.64 -33.51
C THR A 281 -3.30 2.97 -33.75
N VAL A 282 -2.03 3.10 -33.36
CA VAL A 282 -1.12 4.14 -33.85
C VAL A 282 -0.63 3.73 -35.24
N GLY A 283 -1.52 3.88 -36.24
CA GLY A 283 -1.14 3.83 -37.65
C GLY A 283 -0.09 4.89 -38.00
N PRO A 284 0.61 4.77 -39.15
CA PRO A 284 1.84 5.51 -39.47
C PRO A 284 1.70 7.04 -39.66
N ASP A 285 0.54 7.63 -39.39
CA ASP A 285 0.22 9.04 -39.69
C ASP A 285 -0.24 9.85 -38.45
N LEU A 286 0.49 9.77 -37.33
CA LEU A 286 0.51 10.83 -36.33
C LEU A 286 1.97 11.18 -35.93
N PRO A 287 2.44 12.40 -36.19
CA PRO A 287 3.80 12.84 -35.85
C PRO A 287 3.89 13.24 -34.37
N SER A 288 3.57 12.34 -33.44
CA SER A 288 3.62 12.61 -31.99
C SER A 288 4.61 11.72 -31.23
N GLY A 289 5.54 11.07 -31.94
CA GLY A 289 6.72 10.53 -31.29
C GLY A 289 7.60 11.67 -30.82
N VAL A 290 8.05 11.65 -29.55
CA VAL A 290 9.11 12.54 -29.07
C VAL A 290 10.39 11.73 -29.04
N PRO A 291 11.26 11.85 -30.06
CA PRO A 291 12.57 11.22 -30.01
C PRO A 291 13.36 11.74 -28.83
N VAL A 292 14.14 10.88 -28.17
CA VAL A 292 15.05 11.31 -27.10
C VAL A 292 16.02 12.36 -27.62
N GLY A 293 16.50 12.20 -28.86
CA GLY A 293 17.37 13.17 -29.54
C GLY A 293 16.70 14.50 -29.91
N ALA A 294 15.37 14.59 -29.87
CA ALA A 294 14.63 15.82 -30.16
C ALA A 294 14.39 16.70 -28.93
N LEU A 295 14.64 16.17 -27.72
CA LEU A 295 14.61 16.96 -26.48
C LEU A 295 15.75 17.99 -26.46
N ALA A 296 15.57 19.09 -25.73
CA ALA A 296 16.68 20.03 -25.49
C ALA A 296 17.80 19.33 -24.69
N GLU A 297 19.07 19.73 -24.87
CA GLU A 297 20.21 19.08 -24.20
C GLU A 297 20.04 19.00 -22.66
N GLU A 298 19.48 20.04 -22.03
CA GLU A 298 19.20 20.03 -20.59
C GLU A 298 18.11 19.03 -20.19
N GLU A 299 17.08 18.87 -21.02
CA GLU A 299 16.00 17.89 -20.84
C GLU A 299 16.53 16.46 -21.05
N GLN A 300 17.40 16.24 -22.04
CA GLN A 300 18.09 14.97 -22.26
C GLN A 300 18.92 14.58 -21.03
N ARG A 301 19.74 15.49 -20.52
CA ARG A 301 20.56 15.25 -19.31
C ARG A 301 19.69 14.99 -18.08
N THR A 302 18.61 15.76 -17.92
CA THR A 302 17.67 15.59 -16.81
C THR A 302 16.98 14.22 -16.86
N PHE A 303 16.56 13.81 -18.06
CA PHE A 303 15.94 12.52 -18.30
C PHE A 303 16.89 11.36 -18.01
N VAL A 304 18.10 11.39 -18.58
CA VAL A 304 19.10 10.32 -18.40
C VAL A 304 19.55 10.21 -16.94
N ARG A 305 19.88 11.33 -16.29
CA ARG A 305 20.26 11.33 -14.86
C ARG A 305 19.14 10.79 -13.98
N TYR A 306 17.89 11.09 -14.32
CA TYR A 306 16.75 10.55 -13.59
C TYR A 306 16.59 9.05 -13.80
N LEU A 307 16.84 8.53 -15.01
CA LEU A 307 16.82 7.10 -15.27
C LEU A 307 17.92 6.36 -14.48
N GLU A 308 19.13 6.91 -14.42
CA GLU A 308 20.25 6.37 -13.62
C GLU A 308 19.89 6.35 -12.12
N ASP A 309 19.41 7.49 -11.57
CA ASP A 309 18.96 7.59 -10.19
C ASP A 309 17.73 6.71 -9.90
N LEU A 310 16.89 6.44 -10.90
CA LEU A 310 15.75 5.53 -10.77
C LEU A 310 16.18 4.07 -10.76
N GLU A 311 17.18 3.71 -11.57
CA GLU A 311 17.79 2.38 -11.61
C GLU A 311 18.53 2.05 -10.30
N ASP A 312 19.29 2.99 -9.76
CA ASP A 312 19.99 2.82 -8.48
C ASP A 312 19.03 2.57 -7.30
N ARG A 313 17.79 3.06 -7.41
CA ARG A 313 16.77 2.96 -6.35
C ARG A 313 15.70 1.90 -6.61
N SER A 314 15.74 1.23 -7.75
CA SER A 314 14.68 0.28 -8.15
C SER A 314 15.26 -0.95 -8.82
N GLU A 315 15.05 -2.12 -8.20
CA GLU A 315 15.34 -3.44 -8.79
C GLU A 315 14.39 -3.80 -9.95
N TYR A 316 13.41 -2.94 -10.24
CA TYR A 316 12.36 -3.14 -11.22
C TYR A 316 12.20 -1.88 -12.09
N LEU A 317 12.65 -1.96 -13.34
CA LEU A 317 12.69 -0.84 -14.28
C LEU A 317 12.03 -1.25 -15.60
N ILE A 318 10.69 -1.21 -15.64
CA ILE A 318 9.92 -1.45 -16.87
C ILE A 318 9.33 -0.14 -17.42
N PRO A 319 9.01 -0.03 -18.72
CA PRO A 319 8.51 1.22 -19.31
C PRO A 319 7.32 1.85 -18.57
N PRO A 320 6.27 1.11 -18.16
CA PRO A 320 5.18 1.68 -17.38
C PRO A 320 5.63 2.29 -16.04
N TYR A 321 6.58 1.63 -15.37
CA TYR A 321 7.15 2.10 -14.11
C TYR A 321 7.94 3.40 -14.32
N ILE A 322 8.81 3.45 -15.32
CA ILE A 322 9.59 4.64 -15.70
C ILE A 322 8.64 5.81 -16.01
N VAL A 323 7.65 5.61 -16.87
CA VAL A 323 6.68 6.65 -17.25
C VAL A 323 5.93 7.18 -16.03
N SER A 324 5.45 6.29 -15.15
CA SER A 324 4.72 6.69 -13.95
C SER A 324 5.57 7.58 -13.04
N HIS A 325 6.87 7.30 -12.96
CA HIS A 325 7.84 8.05 -12.16
C HIS A 325 8.21 9.40 -12.80
N LEU A 326 8.39 9.45 -14.13
CA LEU A 326 8.61 10.70 -14.87
C LEU A 326 7.43 11.67 -14.69
N VAL A 327 6.20 11.14 -14.73
CA VAL A 327 4.97 11.93 -14.48
C VAL A 327 4.93 12.40 -13.02
N ARG A 328 5.14 11.49 -12.06
CA ARG A 328 5.06 11.76 -10.62
C ARG A 328 6.05 12.82 -10.17
N GLU A 329 7.29 12.74 -10.62
CA GLU A 329 8.37 13.67 -10.24
C GLU A 329 8.46 14.88 -11.19
N SER A 330 7.56 14.97 -12.19
CA SER A 330 7.52 16.07 -13.17
C SER A 330 8.89 16.33 -13.84
N VAL A 331 9.59 15.26 -14.20
CA VAL A 331 10.98 15.30 -14.71
C VAL A 331 11.06 16.08 -16.03
N LEU A 332 10.05 15.91 -16.88
CA LEU A 332 9.88 16.63 -18.15
C LEU A 332 8.46 17.20 -18.20
N PRO A 333 8.22 18.33 -17.50
CA PRO A 333 6.88 18.86 -17.28
C PRO A 333 6.23 19.43 -18.55
N SER A 334 7.03 19.65 -19.60
CA SER A 334 6.61 20.06 -20.94
C SER A 334 5.92 18.93 -21.73
N LEU A 335 6.08 17.67 -21.31
CA LEU A 335 5.58 16.50 -22.01
C LEU A 335 4.34 15.91 -21.31
N SER A 336 3.33 15.58 -22.11
CA SER A 336 2.18 14.81 -21.65
C SER A 336 2.56 13.36 -21.34
N GLN A 337 1.73 12.64 -20.58
CA GLN A 337 1.95 11.22 -20.28
C GLN A 337 2.09 10.36 -21.56
N SER A 338 1.34 10.66 -22.62
CA SER A 338 1.47 9.98 -23.92
C SER A 338 2.82 10.25 -24.59
N GLN A 339 3.31 11.49 -24.51
CA GLN A 339 4.63 11.86 -25.02
C GLN A 339 5.77 11.23 -24.20
N LEU A 340 5.63 11.13 -22.87
CA LEU A 340 6.57 10.43 -22.00
C LEU A 340 6.62 8.93 -22.30
N ARG A 341 5.47 8.30 -22.59
CA ARG A 341 5.43 6.90 -23.05
C ARG A 341 6.20 6.74 -24.35
N SER A 342 5.96 7.61 -25.33
CA SER A 342 6.70 7.56 -26.59
C SER A 342 8.19 7.80 -26.40
N LEU A 343 8.57 8.70 -25.50
CA LEU A 343 9.97 9.01 -25.19
C LEU A 343 10.70 7.80 -24.59
N VAL A 344 10.06 7.10 -23.64
CA VAL A 344 10.63 5.89 -23.02
C VAL A 344 10.75 4.75 -24.03
N ARG A 345 9.77 4.60 -24.93
CA ARG A 345 9.85 3.63 -26.04
C ARG A 345 10.99 3.96 -27.00
N ASP A 346 11.14 5.24 -27.34
CA ASP A 346 12.24 5.71 -28.18
C ASP A 346 13.60 5.45 -27.51
N ALA A 347 13.72 5.69 -26.20
CA ALA A 347 14.93 5.36 -25.43
C ALA A 347 15.29 3.87 -25.49
N VAL A 348 14.31 2.96 -25.54
CA VAL A 348 14.55 1.52 -25.74
C VAL A 348 15.00 1.23 -27.19
N SER A 349 14.33 1.84 -28.17
CA SER A 349 14.65 1.69 -29.60
C SER A 349 16.05 2.17 -29.96
N GLU A 350 16.46 3.32 -29.42
CA GLU A 350 17.77 3.93 -29.64
C GLU A 350 18.88 3.27 -28.79
N GLY A 351 18.54 2.30 -27.94
CA GLY A 351 19.52 1.57 -27.13
C GLY A 351 20.08 2.37 -25.95
N LEU A 352 19.42 3.46 -25.55
CA LEU A 352 19.67 4.15 -24.28
C LEU A 352 19.19 3.31 -23.08
N LEU A 353 18.07 2.62 -23.23
CA LEU A 353 17.58 1.60 -22.29
C LEU A 353 17.68 0.22 -22.94
N VAL A 354 18.45 -0.68 -22.33
CA VAL A 354 18.66 -2.03 -22.87
C VAL A 354 18.03 -3.08 -21.96
N PRO A 355 17.54 -4.21 -22.52
CA PRO A 355 17.08 -5.32 -21.71
C PRO A 355 18.13 -5.76 -20.70
N SER A 356 17.67 -6.02 -19.49
CA SER A 356 18.44 -6.57 -18.38
C SER A 356 17.59 -7.60 -17.66
N THR A 357 18.26 -8.49 -16.94
CA THR A 357 17.58 -9.49 -16.13
C THR A 357 18.07 -9.30 -14.70
N HIS A 358 17.14 -8.98 -13.80
CA HIS A 358 17.44 -8.91 -12.38
C HIS A 358 16.94 -10.17 -11.70
N THR A 359 17.85 -10.87 -11.02
CA THR A 359 17.50 -12.06 -10.26
C THR A 359 16.90 -11.64 -8.94
N VAL A 360 15.57 -11.58 -8.91
CA VAL A 360 14.83 -11.31 -7.68
C VAL A 360 14.47 -12.62 -7.03
N THR A 361 14.82 -12.78 -5.77
CA THR A 361 14.40 -13.92 -4.99
C THR A 361 12.88 -13.87 -4.83
N HIS A 362 12.18 -14.85 -5.38
CA HIS A 362 10.73 -14.94 -5.30
C HIS A 362 10.31 -14.93 -3.83
N LYS A 363 9.60 -13.88 -3.41
CA LYS A 363 9.35 -13.52 -2.00
C LYS A 363 8.60 -14.59 -1.20
N THR A 364 8.08 -15.61 -1.88
CA THR A 364 7.28 -16.71 -1.31
C THR A 364 7.95 -18.08 -1.43
N THR A 365 8.85 -18.28 -2.40
CA THR A 365 9.47 -19.61 -2.65
C THR A 365 10.97 -19.63 -2.43
N GLY A 366 11.62 -18.48 -2.24
CA GLY A 366 13.08 -18.38 -2.08
C GLY A 366 13.86 -18.73 -3.34
N LYS A 367 13.19 -19.14 -4.42
CA LYS A 367 13.85 -19.46 -5.68
C LYS A 367 14.20 -18.16 -6.41
N PRO A 368 15.40 -18.08 -7.02
CA PRO A 368 15.71 -16.99 -7.93
C PRO A 368 14.68 -16.99 -9.06
N HIS A 369 14.02 -15.86 -9.24
CA HIS A 369 13.16 -15.60 -10.37
C HIS A 369 13.78 -14.47 -11.18
N GLU A 370 13.95 -14.72 -12.47
CA GLU A 370 14.50 -13.74 -13.39
C GLU A 370 13.41 -12.74 -13.79
N LEU A 371 13.48 -11.54 -13.24
CA LEU A 371 12.66 -10.43 -13.70
C LEU A 371 13.32 -9.80 -14.91
N ARG A 372 12.59 -9.81 -16.03
CA ARG A 372 12.94 -8.99 -17.19
C ARG A 372 12.73 -7.53 -16.83
N THR A 373 13.77 -6.73 -16.97
CA THR A 373 13.81 -5.31 -16.65
C THR A 373 14.59 -4.57 -17.74
N LEU A 374 14.69 -3.26 -17.61
CA LEU A 374 15.59 -2.42 -18.39
C LEU A 374 16.73 -1.92 -17.49
N ARG A 375 17.82 -1.51 -18.13
CA ARG A 375 18.90 -0.75 -17.51
C ARG A 375 19.35 0.38 -18.43
N VAL A 376 19.91 1.43 -17.86
CA VAL A 376 20.57 2.49 -18.62
C VAL A 376 21.84 1.94 -19.25
N ASN A 377 21.98 2.13 -20.56
CA ASN A 377 23.19 1.82 -21.28
C ASN A 377 24.21 2.94 -21.06
N THR A 378 25.15 2.72 -20.15
CA THR A 378 26.20 3.69 -19.82
C THR A 378 27.16 4.01 -20.97
N GLU A 379 27.22 3.15 -21.99
CA GLU A 379 28.02 3.36 -23.23
C GLU A 379 27.24 4.14 -24.30
N HIS A 380 25.98 4.49 -24.03
CA HIS A 380 25.20 5.30 -24.96
C HIS A 380 25.69 6.76 -24.94
N PRO A 381 25.83 7.45 -26.08
CA PRO A 381 26.37 8.83 -26.15
C PRO A 381 25.67 9.84 -25.23
N LEU A 382 24.35 9.66 -24.99
CA LEU A 382 23.57 10.49 -24.07
C LEU A 382 23.83 10.21 -22.58
N ALA A 383 24.33 9.02 -22.23
CA ALA A 383 24.69 8.63 -20.86
C ALA A 383 26.15 9.00 -20.53
N GLU A 384 27.07 8.87 -21.51
CA GLU A 384 28.47 9.29 -21.34
C GLU A 384 28.62 10.78 -21.00
N GLY A 385 27.71 11.63 -21.50
CA GLY A 385 27.74 13.08 -21.28
C GLY A 385 27.26 13.56 -19.91
N VAL A 386 26.68 12.69 -19.08
CA VAL A 386 26.07 13.05 -17.78
C VAL A 386 27.00 12.73 -16.60
N THR A 387 27.83 11.71 -16.72
CA THR A 387 28.76 11.23 -15.66
C THR A 387 30.04 12.06 -15.51
N SER A 388 30.28 13.02 -16.41
CA SER A 388 31.53 13.81 -16.48
C SER A 388 31.40 15.28 -16.04
N SER A 389 30.39 15.66 -15.22
CA SER A 389 30.17 17.06 -14.80
C SER A 389 29.89 17.23 -13.30
#